data_AF-A0A229T3C8-F1
#
_entry.id   AF-A0A229T3C8-F1
#
_cell.length_a   1.000
_cell.length_b   1.000
_cell.length_c   1.000
_cell.angle_alpha   90.00
_cell.angle_beta   90.00
_cell.angle_gamma   90.00
#
_symmetry.space_group_name_H-M   'P 1'
#
loop_
_entity.id
_entity.type
_entity.pdbx_description
1 polymer ?
#
loop_
_entity_poly.entity_id
_entity_poly.type
_entity_poly.pdbx_seq_one_letter_code
_entity_poly.pdbx_strand_id
1 'polypeptide(L)'
;MRIMGRPRALVAVVAGALLLAGCGSGPSQVGAAAIIGDRSISVDQVQNLIDKAVREQPYAQKLASEHKLDVLGRAVVGQLVLHELLAKAAEKQGVTPNYAQIDTQLANDPLNGPVPADSGNETQAVNLVVARTRDHREELTDTFLAQSLADKVLPNLSVGFDYTSIGLVADPSTGAQPQGTEAKKAAFDLARQFAANPAAANQRIGSDVQYLTALRQQSGNPESVPGFAGGGNVVPAAQAGTLATTPLFGSPTGSVVVMPYPGEGNAWLVAVIRQRTDDKPVATEKAPELDASTKTAIGMRQLQPLFDQLGVRINKRYGVWDAVAMNVAPSADASQGTVVPPGGSGRTQQ
;
A
#
# COMPACT_ATOMS: atom_id res chain seq x y z
N MET A 1 -36.98 80.09 6.86
CA MET A 1 -38.14 79.20 7.09
C MET A 1 -37.75 77.78 6.64
N ARG A 2 -37.70 76.83 7.58
CA ARG A 2 -38.45 75.54 7.58
C ARG A 2 -39.15 75.20 6.24
N ILE A 3 -39.08 74.01 5.63
CA ILE A 3 -39.45 72.68 6.18
C ILE A 3 -39.23 71.56 5.12
N MET A 4 -38.75 70.40 5.62
CA MET A 4 -39.04 68.98 5.29
C MET A 4 -39.03 68.41 3.86
N GLY A 5 -38.42 67.22 3.76
CA GLY A 5 -38.89 66.17 2.85
C GLY A 5 -37.88 65.10 2.41
N ARG A 6 -37.44 64.20 3.30
CA ARG A 6 -37.08 62.81 2.94
C ARG A 6 -38.36 61.96 3.08
N PRO A 7 -38.59 60.81 2.37
CA PRO A 7 -37.60 59.74 2.25
C PRO A 7 -37.74 58.73 1.06
N ARG A 8 -36.83 57.73 1.05
CA ARG A 8 -36.88 56.39 0.42
C ARG A 8 -36.76 56.29 -1.10
N ALA A 9 -35.63 55.77 -1.58
CA ALA A 9 -35.59 54.45 -2.26
C ALA A 9 -34.16 54.05 -2.67
N LEU A 10 -33.87 52.76 -2.48
CA LEU A 10 -32.92 51.92 -3.22
C LEU A 10 -31.43 52.01 -2.85
N VAL A 11 -31.12 51.28 -1.79
CA VAL A 11 -29.98 50.35 -1.72
C VAL A 11 -30.02 49.41 -2.93
N ALA A 12 -28.94 49.29 -3.70
CA ALA A 12 -28.46 48.01 -4.25
C ALA A 12 -27.14 48.14 -5.04
N VAL A 13 -26.30 47.11 -4.87
CA VAL A 13 -25.14 46.68 -5.66
C VAL A 13 -23.78 47.31 -5.34
N VAL A 14 -23.25 46.96 -4.16
CA VAL A 14 -21.81 46.70 -3.96
C VAL A 14 -21.67 45.20 -3.67
N ALA A 15 -21.50 44.39 -4.72
CA ALA A 15 -21.13 42.98 -4.59
C ALA A 15 -20.62 42.47 -5.95
N GLY A 16 -19.36 42.73 -6.26
CA GLY A 16 -18.77 42.33 -7.55
C GLY A 16 -17.26 42.21 -7.56
N ALA A 17 -16.61 41.92 -6.43
CA ALA A 17 -15.14 41.84 -6.36
C ALA A 17 -14.61 40.82 -5.32
N LEU A 18 -15.29 39.70 -5.07
CA LEU A 18 -14.83 38.69 -4.09
C LEU A 18 -14.96 37.22 -4.55
N LEU A 19 -14.87 36.91 -5.85
CA LEU A 19 -14.96 35.52 -6.35
C LEU A 19 -13.76 35.03 -7.18
N LEU A 20 -12.56 35.58 -6.98
CA LEU A 20 -11.33 35.09 -7.64
C LEU A 20 -10.21 34.63 -6.69
N ALA A 21 -10.49 34.48 -5.39
CA ALA A 21 -9.60 33.77 -4.46
C ALA A 21 -10.12 32.34 -4.25
N GLY A 22 -9.95 31.48 -5.26
CA GLY A 22 -10.56 30.15 -5.23
C GLY A 22 -10.01 29.16 -6.24
N CYS A 23 -8.69 29.13 -6.46
CA CYS A 23 -7.99 28.03 -7.14
C CYS A 23 -6.49 28.11 -6.78
N GLY A 24 -6.03 27.34 -5.79
CA GLY A 24 -4.60 27.21 -5.49
C GLY A 24 -4.20 27.01 -4.03
N SER A 25 -5.13 26.74 -3.11
CA SER A 25 -4.82 26.51 -1.68
C SER A 25 -4.34 25.08 -1.36
N GLY A 26 -3.89 24.33 -2.36
CA GLY A 26 -3.21 23.04 -2.16
C GLY A 26 -1.69 23.22 -2.22
N PRO A 27 -0.90 22.32 -1.62
CA PRO A 27 0.56 22.40 -1.70
C PRO A 27 1.02 22.53 -3.15
N SER A 28 1.97 23.43 -3.43
CA SER A 28 2.53 23.56 -4.77
C SER A 28 3.15 22.22 -5.18
N GLN A 29 2.80 21.73 -6.37
CA GLN A 29 3.52 20.57 -6.95
C GLN A 29 4.99 20.89 -7.19
N VAL A 30 5.31 22.17 -7.38
CA VAL A 30 6.66 22.68 -7.50
C VAL A 30 7.39 22.44 -6.17
N GLY A 31 8.47 21.66 -6.22
CA GLY A 31 9.31 21.35 -5.06
C GLY A 31 8.79 20.22 -4.17
N ALA A 32 7.66 19.57 -4.50
CA ALA A 32 7.15 18.42 -3.75
C ALA A 32 7.74 17.10 -4.28
N ALA A 33 8.21 16.25 -3.38
CA ALA A 33 8.55 14.85 -3.65
C ALA A 33 7.31 13.94 -3.56
N ALA A 34 6.39 14.25 -2.65
CA ALA A 34 5.07 13.64 -2.58
C ALA A 34 4.06 14.58 -1.94
N ILE A 35 2.79 14.45 -2.30
CA ILE A 35 1.67 15.19 -1.71
C ILE A 35 0.68 14.19 -1.12
N ILE A 36 0.25 14.42 0.13
CA ILE A 36 -0.63 13.56 0.92
C ILE A 36 -1.74 14.44 1.50
N GLY A 37 -2.89 14.50 0.82
CA GLY A 37 -3.96 15.42 1.20
C GLY A 37 -3.50 16.88 1.18
N ASP A 38 -3.47 17.50 2.36
CA ASP A 38 -3.01 18.86 2.62
C ASP A 38 -1.52 18.97 2.96
N ARG A 39 -0.83 17.84 3.16
CA ARG A 39 0.60 17.79 3.47
C ARG A 39 1.45 17.52 2.24
N SER A 40 2.70 17.99 2.29
CA SER A 40 3.67 17.79 1.23
C SER A 40 5.03 17.44 1.82
N ILE A 41 5.63 16.38 1.28
CA ILE A 41 7.03 16.04 1.50
C ILE A 41 7.84 16.83 0.47
N SER A 42 8.76 17.68 0.91
CA SER A 42 9.54 18.51 0.00
C SER A 42 10.72 17.73 -0.61
N VAL A 43 11.18 18.16 -1.79
CA VAL A 43 12.41 17.65 -2.39
C VAL A 43 13.60 17.93 -1.47
N ASP A 44 13.65 19.08 -0.80
CA ASP A 44 14.74 19.44 0.11
C ASP A 44 14.81 18.50 1.32
N GLN A 45 13.67 18.09 1.87
CA GLN A 45 13.63 17.09 2.95
C GLN A 45 14.23 15.76 2.49
N VAL A 46 13.90 15.32 1.27
CA VAL A 46 14.46 14.10 0.68
C VAL A 46 15.97 14.24 0.45
N GLN A 47 16.44 15.36 -0.11
CA GLN A 47 17.86 15.60 -0.33
C GLN A 47 18.65 15.64 0.98
N ASN A 48 18.13 16.30 2.01
CA ASN A 48 18.78 16.36 3.32
C ASN A 48 18.97 14.97 3.94
N LEU A 49 17.99 14.06 3.78
CA LEU A 49 18.12 12.68 4.25
C LEU A 49 19.10 11.87 3.40
N ILE A 50 19.13 12.04 2.07
CA ILE A 50 20.12 11.41 1.20
C ILE A 50 21.54 11.87 1.60
N ASP A 51 21.74 13.17 1.75
CA ASP A 51 23.05 13.74 2.11
C ASP A 51 23.50 13.26 3.50
N LYS A 52 22.56 13.19 4.46
CA LYS A 52 22.83 12.64 5.79
C LYS A 52 23.22 11.16 5.70
N ALA A 53 22.46 10.35 4.96
CA ALA A 53 22.77 8.93 4.76
C ALA A 53 24.15 8.75 4.14
N VAL A 54 24.50 9.49 3.08
CA VAL A 54 25.83 9.39 2.44
C VAL A 54 26.96 9.79 3.39
N ARG A 55 26.74 10.76 4.29
CA ARG A 55 27.75 11.10 5.31
C ARG A 55 27.92 10.01 6.37
N GLU A 56 26.83 9.39 6.80
CA GLU A 56 26.80 8.57 8.02
C GLU A 56 26.82 7.06 7.77
N GLN A 57 26.42 6.59 6.59
CA GLN A 57 26.19 5.18 6.30
C GLN A 57 27.11 4.65 5.17
N PRO A 58 27.96 3.65 5.44
CA PRO A 58 28.86 3.07 4.42
C PRO A 58 28.13 2.53 3.19
N TYR A 59 26.97 1.91 3.38
CA TYR A 59 26.16 1.43 2.25
C TYR A 59 25.66 2.58 1.35
N ALA A 60 25.30 3.73 1.94
CA ALA A 60 24.89 4.90 1.17
C ALA A 60 26.07 5.52 0.39
N GLN A 61 27.29 5.50 0.96
CA GLN A 61 28.52 5.91 0.27
C GLN A 61 28.80 5.03 -0.95
N LYS A 62 28.58 3.71 -0.83
CA LYS A 62 28.65 2.77 -1.96
C LYS A 62 27.60 3.11 -3.03
N LEU A 63 26.35 3.36 -2.64
CA LEU A 63 25.32 3.77 -3.62
C LEU A 63 25.70 5.08 -4.31
N ALA A 64 26.32 6.02 -3.61
CA ALA A 64 26.81 7.26 -4.19
C ALA A 64 27.92 7.02 -5.22
N SER A 65 28.92 6.17 -4.90
CA SER A 65 30.01 5.84 -5.83
C SER A 65 29.53 5.01 -7.04
N GLU A 66 28.45 4.25 -6.89
CA GLU A 66 27.81 3.49 -7.97
C GLU A 66 26.75 4.29 -8.75
N HIS A 67 26.57 5.59 -8.46
CA HIS A 67 25.54 6.44 -9.06
C HIS A 67 24.09 5.94 -8.88
N LYS A 68 23.81 5.26 -7.77
CA LYS A 68 22.52 4.66 -7.40
C LYS A 68 21.75 5.44 -6.32
N LEU A 69 21.98 6.74 -6.18
CA LEU A 69 21.26 7.56 -5.19
C LEU A 69 19.77 7.70 -5.51
N ASP A 70 19.34 7.38 -6.73
CA ASP A 70 17.93 7.27 -7.08
C ASP A 70 17.23 6.14 -6.31
N VAL A 71 17.92 5.02 -6.06
CA VAL A 71 17.42 3.90 -5.25
C VAL A 71 17.16 4.36 -3.81
N LEU A 72 18.13 5.07 -3.23
CA LEU A 72 18.00 5.64 -1.89
C LEU A 72 16.90 6.70 -1.83
N GLY A 73 16.85 7.61 -2.80
CA GLY A 73 15.83 8.66 -2.86
C GLY A 73 14.40 8.11 -2.96
N ARG A 74 14.18 7.03 -3.71
CA ARG A 74 12.88 6.34 -3.73
C ARG A 74 12.49 5.78 -2.36
N ALA A 75 13.42 5.12 -1.68
CA ALA A 75 13.16 4.55 -0.37
C ALA A 75 12.90 5.62 0.70
N VAL A 76 13.62 6.75 0.64
CA VAL A 76 13.35 7.92 1.49
C VAL A 76 11.93 8.43 1.28
N VAL A 77 11.50 8.64 0.02
CA VAL A 77 10.12 9.09 -0.28
C VAL A 77 9.10 8.07 0.22
N GLY A 78 9.35 6.78 0.00
CA GLY A 78 8.47 5.70 0.47
C GLY A 78 8.27 5.71 1.99
N GLN A 79 9.35 5.77 2.76
CA GLN A 79 9.26 5.81 4.22
C GLN A 79 8.60 7.08 4.75
N LEU A 80 8.89 8.25 4.16
CA LEU A 80 8.23 9.49 4.56
C LEU A 80 6.72 9.46 4.25
N VAL A 81 6.32 8.91 3.09
CA VAL A 81 4.89 8.73 2.77
C VAL A 81 4.23 7.78 3.78
N LEU A 82 4.88 6.67 4.10
CA LEU A 82 4.37 5.70 5.07
C LEU A 82 4.21 6.32 6.46
N HIS A 83 5.19 7.08 6.94
CA HIS A 83 5.12 7.84 8.19
C HIS A 83 3.87 8.73 8.21
N GLU A 84 3.64 9.48 7.13
CA GLU A 84 2.50 10.39 7.06
C GLU A 84 1.15 9.67 7.00
N LEU A 85 1.08 8.55 6.30
CA LEU A 85 -0.13 7.71 6.28
C LEU A 85 -0.38 7.05 7.62
N LEU A 86 0.68 6.64 8.32
CA LEU A 86 0.58 5.96 9.60
C LEU A 86 0.12 6.92 10.70
N ALA A 87 0.64 8.14 10.75
CA ALA A 87 0.13 9.17 11.64
C ALA A 87 -1.37 9.41 11.42
N LYS A 88 -1.81 9.46 10.15
CA LYS A 88 -3.23 9.61 9.80
C LYS A 88 -4.08 8.39 10.15
N ALA A 89 -3.55 7.19 9.99
CA ALA A 89 -4.24 5.96 10.40
C ALA A 89 -4.40 5.89 11.91
N ALA A 90 -3.34 6.23 12.66
CA ALA A 90 -3.35 6.25 14.11
C ALA A 90 -4.39 7.26 14.65
N GLU A 91 -4.41 8.48 14.09
CA GLU A 91 -5.41 9.51 14.39
C GLU A 91 -6.84 8.99 14.14
N LYS A 92 -7.10 8.48 12.93
CA LYS A 92 -8.42 7.94 12.51
C LYS A 92 -8.88 6.78 13.40
N GLN A 93 -7.95 5.97 13.86
CA GLN A 93 -8.22 4.78 14.67
C GLN A 93 -8.08 5.06 16.17
N GLY A 94 -7.81 6.28 16.62
CA GLY A 94 -7.61 6.58 18.04
C GLY A 94 -6.50 5.73 18.68
N VAL A 95 -5.44 5.43 17.93
CA VAL A 95 -4.26 4.73 18.41
C VAL A 95 -3.20 5.76 18.78
N THR A 96 -2.63 5.65 19.97
CA THR A 96 -1.61 6.58 20.49
C THR A 96 -0.27 5.87 20.70
N PRO A 97 0.88 6.52 20.46
CA PRO A 97 2.18 5.95 20.77
C PRO A 97 2.35 5.67 22.27
N ASN A 98 3.04 4.58 22.61
CA ASN A 98 3.51 4.32 23.96
C ASN A 98 4.91 4.91 24.16
N TYR A 99 4.97 6.19 24.55
CA TYR A 99 6.23 6.90 24.71
C TYR A 99 7.18 6.27 25.74
N ALA A 100 6.66 5.67 26.82
CA ALA A 100 7.49 4.99 27.81
C ALA A 100 8.23 3.79 27.22
N GLN A 101 7.54 3.00 26.38
CA GLN A 101 8.16 1.87 25.68
C GLN A 101 9.12 2.35 24.58
N ILE A 102 8.79 3.43 23.87
CA ILE A 102 9.67 4.04 22.87
C ILE A 102 10.96 4.54 23.53
N ASP A 103 10.86 5.24 24.66
CA ASP A 103 12.02 5.72 25.43
C ASP A 103 12.89 4.56 25.92
N THR A 104 12.26 3.46 26.35
CA THR A 104 12.98 2.25 26.77
C THR A 104 13.74 1.61 25.60
N GLN A 105 13.15 1.56 24.40
CA GLN A 105 13.83 1.05 23.21
C GLN A 105 14.96 1.99 22.77
N LEU A 106 14.72 3.29 22.82
CA LEU A 106 15.71 4.31 22.45
C LEU A 106 16.94 4.29 23.37
N ALA A 107 16.79 3.88 24.64
CA ALA A 107 17.93 3.74 25.55
C ALA A 107 18.98 2.71 25.07
N ASN A 108 18.56 1.67 24.34
CA ASN A 108 19.44 0.68 23.71
C ASN A 108 19.58 0.89 22.18
N ASP A 109 18.90 1.90 21.65
CA ASP A 109 18.77 2.30 20.25
C ASP A 109 19.07 1.19 19.21
N PRO A 110 18.08 0.38 18.79
CA PRO A 110 18.27 -0.69 17.82
C PRO A 110 18.59 -0.15 16.40
N LEU A 111 18.43 1.15 16.16
CA LEU A 111 18.72 1.81 14.90
C LEU A 111 20.15 2.38 14.88
N ASN A 112 20.89 2.29 15.97
CA ASN A 112 22.28 2.73 15.99
C ASN A 112 23.19 1.78 15.18
N GLY A 113 24.25 2.35 14.61
CA GLY A 113 25.32 1.62 13.92
C GLY A 113 25.26 1.69 12.39
N PRO A 114 26.37 1.33 11.71
CA PRO A 114 26.47 1.44 10.26
C PRO A 114 25.77 0.29 9.54
N VAL A 115 25.24 0.56 8.35
CA VAL A 115 24.90 -0.48 7.37
C VAL A 115 26.15 -0.81 6.55
N PRO A 116 26.69 -2.05 6.62
CA PRO A 116 27.92 -2.42 5.93
C PRO A 116 27.80 -2.33 4.41
N ALA A 117 28.83 -1.86 3.72
CA ALA A 117 28.84 -1.68 2.27
C ALA A 117 28.67 -3.01 1.49
N ASP A 118 29.05 -4.12 2.08
CA ASP A 118 28.96 -5.49 1.53
C ASP A 118 27.61 -6.18 1.84
N SER A 119 26.61 -5.45 2.34
CA SER A 119 25.27 -5.98 2.58
C SER A 119 24.67 -6.59 1.29
N GLY A 120 24.36 -7.89 1.31
CA GLY A 120 24.02 -8.66 0.11
C GLY A 120 22.62 -8.40 -0.47
N ASN A 121 21.66 -7.91 0.32
CA ASN A 121 20.31 -7.59 -0.15
C ASN A 121 20.13 -6.07 -0.25
N GLU A 122 20.10 -5.53 -1.49
CA GLU A 122 20.03 -4.09 -1.74
C GLU A 122 18.75 -3.46 -1.16
N THR A 123 17.59 -4.08 -1.35
CA THR A 123 16.32 -3.55 -0.81
C THR A 123 16.33 -3.46 0.72
N GLN A 124 16.79 -4.51 1.40
CA GLN A 124 16.86 -4.51 2.87
C GLN A 124 17.91 -3.50 3.38
N ALA A 125 19.08 -3.45 2.74
CA ALA A 125 20.14 -2.52 3.11
C ALA A 125 19.71 -1.06 2.92
N VAL A 126 19.07 -0.74 1.80
CA VAL A 126 18.54 0.61 1.53
C VAL A 126 17.49 1.00 2.57
N ASN A 127 16.51 0.14 2.84
CA ASN A 127 15.47 0.43 3.84
C ASN A 127 16.06 0.65 5.23
N LEU A 128 17.08 -0.13 5.61
CA LEU A 128 17.79 0.03 6.88
C LEU A 128 18.58 1.34 6.92
N VAL A 129 19.27 1.70 5.83
CA VAL A 129 19.97 3.00 5.73
C VAL A 129 18.99 4.14 5.99
N VAL A 130 17.81 4.14 5.37
CA VAL A 130 16.82 5.20 5.57
C VAL A 130 16.32 5.22 7.02
N ALA A 131 15.95 4.06 7.57
CA ALA A 131 15.47 3.95 8.96
C ALA A 131 16.49 4.49 9.98
N ARG A 132 17.78 4.19 9.78
CA ARG A 132 18.89 4.67 10.64
C ARG A 132 19.32 6.11 10.38
N THR A 133 18.81 6.73 9.32
CA THR A 133 19.12 8.13 8.98
C THR A 133 18.02 9.07 9.43
N ARG A 134 16.77 8.59 9.47
CA ARG A 134 15.62 9.33 10.01
C ARG A 134 15.78 9.62 11.50
N ASP A 135 14.85 10.39 12.07
CA ASP A 135 14.77 10.50 13.52
C ASP A 135 14.39 9.14 14.12
N HIS A 136 15.24 8.62 15.02
CA HIS A 136 15.08 7.26 15.56
C HIS A 136 13.82 7.15 16.43
N ARG A 137 13.43 8.21 17.12
CA ARG A 137 12.18 8.22 17.90
C ARG A 137 10.98 8.15 16.97
N GLU A 138 10.98 8.86 15.85
CA GLU A 138 9.93 8.76 14.84
C GLU A 138 9.84 7.34 14.25
N GLU A 139 10.96 6.72 13.89
CA GLU A 139 10.97 5.35 13.32
C GLU A 139 10.46 4.30 14.34
N LEU A 140 10.85 4.42 15.61
CA LEU A 140 10.32 3.58 16.68
C LEU A 140 8.83 3.85 16.95
N THR A 141 8.40 5.11 16.82
CA THR A 141 6.99 5.49 16.91
C THR A 141 6.19 4.86 15.79
N ASP A 142 6.70 4.90 14.55
CA ASP A 142 6.07 4.28 13.40
C ASP A 142 5.92 2.76 13.61
N THR A 143 6.97 2.10 14.08
CA THR A 143 6.91 0.66 14.39
C THR A 143 5.84 0.35 15.44
N PHE A 144 5.79 1.13 16.52
CA PHE A 144 4.81 0.91 17.59
C PHE A 144 3.37 1.17 17.13
N LEU A 145 3.14 2.23 16.35
CA LEU A 145 1.83 2.56 15.81
C LEU A 145 1.33 1.49 14.85
N ALA A 146 2.20 0.97 13.99
CA ALA A 146 1.84 -0.14 13.09
C ALA A 146 1.44 -1.39 13.88
N GLN A 147 2.21 -1.78 14.90
CA GLN A 147 1.87 -2.92 15.76
C GLN A 147 0.55 -2.71 16.49
N SER A 148 0.31 -1.51 17.02
CA SER A 148 -0.94 -1.17 17.71
C SER A 148 -2.15 -1.17 16.77
N LEU A 149 -1.98 -0.72 15.52
CA LEU A 149 -3.01 -0.85 14.49
C LEU A 149 -3.31 -2.33 14.20
N ALA A 150 -2.29 -3.18 14.09
CA ALA A 150 -2.46 -4.61 13.90
C ALA A 150 -3.24 -5.25 15.06
N ASP A 151 -2.84 -4.99 16.30
CA ASP A 151 -3.51 -5.49 17.50
C ASP A 151 -4.98 -5.06 17.56
N LYS A 152 -5.30 -3.84 17.07
CA LYS A 152 -6.66 -3.34 16.99
C LYS A 152 -7.50 -4.04 15.92
N VAL A 153 -6.95 -4.31 14.73
CA VAL A 153 -7.73 -4.87 13.61
C VAL A 153 -7.84 -6.38 13.63
N LEU A 154 -6.80 -7.09 14.11
CA LEU A 154 -6.71 -8.55 14.06
C LEU A 154 -7.92 -9.30 14.64
N PRO A 155 -8.50 -8.89 15.79
CA PRO A 155 -9.64 -9.60 16.38
C PRO A 155 -10.92 -9.54 15.54
N ASN A 156 -11.06 -8.52 14.69
CA ASN A 156 -12.32 -8.22 14.00
C ASN A 156 -12.21 -8.35 12.48
N LEU A 157 -10.99 -8.27 11.92
CA LEU A 157 -10.78 -8.23 10.48
C LEU A 157 -11.02 -9.60 9.85
N SER A 158 -11.96 -9.68 8.90
CA SER A 158 -12.08 -10.79 7.96
C SER A 158 -12.19 -10.28 6.54
N VAL A 159 -11.62 -11.03 5.59
CA VAL A 159 -11.68 -10.69 4.17
C VAL A 159 -12.23 -11.87 3.39
N GLY A 160 -13.32 -11.61 2.67
CA GLY A 160 -13.89 -12.48 1.66
C GLY A 160 -13.29 -12.16 0.30
N PHE A 161 -12.69 -13.13 -0.39
CA PHE A 161 -12.17 -12.92 -1.75
C PHE A 161 -12.29 -14.15 -2.64
N ASP A 162 -12.44 -13.88 -3.92
CA ASP A 162 -12.32 -14.87 -4.98
C ASP A 162 -10.99 -14.65 -5.69
N TYR A 163 -10.35 -15.70 -6.19
CA TYR A 163 -9.06 -15.59 -6.85
C TYR A 163 -8.88 -16.61 -7.96
N THR A 164 -7.98 -16.27 -8.86
CA THR A 164 -7.34 -17.18 -9.81
C THR A 164 -5.84 -16.90 -9.84
N SER A 165 -5.11 -17.71 -10.59
CA SER A 165 -3.69 -17.56 -10.80
C SER A 165 -3.32 -17.56 -12.28
N ILE A 166 -2.25 -16.84 -12.58
CA ILE A 166 -1.60 -16.86 -13.88
C ILE A 166 -0.25 -17.55 -13.73
N GLY A 167 0.02 -18.51 -14.62
CA GLY A 167 1.23 -19.33 -14.61
C GLY A 167 1.09 -20.67 -13.87
N LEU A 168 0.03 -20.87 -13.09
CA LEU A 168 -0.27 -22.15 -12.40
C LEU A 168 -1.47 -22.87 -13.01
N VAL A 169 -2.51 -22.12 -13.39
CA VAL A 169 -3.70 -22.64 -14.06
C VAL A 169 -3.64 -22.23 -15.52
N ALA A 170 -3.68 -23.21 -16.43
CA ALA A 170 -3.85 -22.95 -17.84
C ALA A 170 -5.23 -22.32 -18.08
N ASP A 171 -5.28 -21.29 -18.92
CA ASP A 171 -6.53 -20.62 -19.28
C ASP A 171 -7.49 -21.63 -19.92
N PRO A 172 -8.67 -21.92 -19.33
CA PRO A 172 -9.54 -22.99 -19.82
C PRO A 172 -10.10 -22.75 -21.22
N SER A 173 -10.09 -21.49 -21.69
CA SER A 173 -10.62 -21.11 -23.01
C SER A 173 -9.58 -21.19 -24.12
N THR A 174 -8.30 -20.98 -23.79
CA THR A 174 -7.21 -20.90 -24.77
C THR A 174 -6.13 -21.96 -24.59
N GLY A 175 -6.09 -22.64 -23.45
CA GLY A 175 -5.01 -23.53 -23.04
C GLY A 175 -3.69 -22.81 -22.70
N ALA A 176 -3.67 -21.48 -22.73
CA ALA A 176 -2.45 -20.70 -22.51
C ALA A 176 -2.02 -20.70 -21.05
N GLN A 177 -0.72 -20.86 -20.79
CA GLN A 177 -0.12 -20.75 -19.46
C GLN A 177 1.14 -19.89 -19.55
N PRO A 178 0.99 -18.55 -19.59
CA PRO A 178 2.13 -17.65 -19.75
C PRO A 178 3.08 -17.76 -18.55
N GLN A 179 4.36 -17.47 -18.79
CA GLN A 179 5.42 -17.51 -17.78
C GLN A 179 6.15 -16.17 -17.75
N GLY A 180 7.01 -15.96 -16.74
CA GLY A 180 7.90 -14.79 -16.68
C GLY A 180 7.19 -13.44 -16.86
N THR A 181 7.73 -12.60 -17.75
CA THR A 181 7.21 -11.26 -18.01
C THR A 181 5.83 -11.30 -18.67
N GLU A 182 5.54 -12.30 -19.52
CA GLU A 182 4.21 -12.48 -20.10
C GLU A 182 3.17 -12.82 -19.03
N ALA A 183 3.53 -13.64 -18.03
CA ALA A 183 2.63 -13.96 -16.92
C ALA A 183 2.27 -12.72 -16.10
N LYS A 184 3.27 -11.88 -15.81
CA LYS A 184 3.07 -10.60 -15.13
C LYS A 184 2.11 -9.72 -15.92
N LYS A 185 2.41 -9.52 -17.21
CA LYS A 185 1.56 -8.70 -18.08
C LYS A 185 0.13 -9.22 -18.11
N ALA A 186 -0.06 -10.53 -18.31
CA ALA A 186 -1.37 -11.16 -18.33
C ALA A 186 -2.13 -10.99 -17.01
N ALA A 187 -1.47 -11.07 -15.86
CA ALA A 187 -2.09 -10.86 -14.55
C ALA A 187 -2.57 -9.40 -14.36
N PHE A 188 -1.76 -8.42 -14.76
CA PHE A 188 -2.14 -7.01 -14.70
C PHE A 188 -3.28 -6.69 -15.67
N ASP A 189 -3.25 -7.26 -16.87
CA ASP A 189 -4.30 -7.10 -17.89
C ASP A 189 -5.62 -7.73 -17.39
N LEU A 190 -5.57 -8.92 -16.80
CA LEU A 190 -6.71 -9.61 -16.20
C LEU A 190 -7.33 -8.81 -15.05
N ALA A 191 -6.51 -8.21 -14.20
CA ALA A 191 -7.04 -7.41 -13.09
C ALA A 191 -7.77 -6.15 -13.55
N ARG A 192 -7.26 -5.49 -14.59
CA ARG A 192 -7.98 -4.36 -15.22
C ARG A 192 -9.31 -4.82 -15.81
N GLN A 193 -9.33 -6.00 -16.44
CA GLN A 193 -10.58 -6.61 -16.93
C GLN A 193 -11.56 -6.89 -15.79
N PHE A 194 -11.11 -7.49 -14.69
CA PHE A 194 -11.94 -7.79 -13.53
C PHE A 194 -12.50 -6.52 -12.88
N ALA A 195 -11.67 -5.48 -12.75
CA ALA A 195 -12.09 -4.20 -12.18
C ALA A 195 -13.10 -3.46 -13.06
N ALA A 196 -12.96 -3.58 -14.39
CA ALA A 196 -13.89 -2.98 -15.36
C ALA A 196 -15.18 -3.78 -15.53
N ASN A 197 -15.13 -5.11 -15.34
CA ASN A 197 -16.27 -6.00 -15.52
C ASN A 197 -16.30 -7.10 -14.45
N PRO A 198 -17.01 -6.87 -13.32
CA PRO A 198 -17.14 -7.87 -12.25
C PRO A 198 -17.78 -9.20 -12.70
N ALA A 199 -18.61 -9.19 -13.75
CA ALA A 199 -19.19 -10.42 -14.29
C ALA A 199 -18.14 -11.27 -15.02
N ALA A 200 -17.18 -10.63 -15.71
CA ALA A 200 -16.04 -11.33 -16.32
C ALA A 200 -15.16 -12.00 -15.25
N ALA A 201 -14.98 -11.36 -14.09
CA ALA A 201 -14.30 -11.98 -12.95
C ALA A 201 -15.01 -13.26 -12.48
N ASN A 202 -16.33 -13.18 -12.26
CA ASN A 202 -17.12 -14.35 -11.84
C ASN A 202 -17.01 -15.50 -12.84
N GLN A 203 -17.14 -15.20 -14.13
CA GLN A 203 -17.08 -16.20 -15.20
C GLN A 203 -15.69 -16.86 -15.27
N ARG A 204 -14.62 -16.06 -15.27
CA ARG A 204 -13.25 -16.56 -15.36
C ARG A 204 -12.90 -17.42 -14.15
N ILE A 205 -13.10 -16.90 -12.94
CA ILE A 205 -12.77 -17.63 -11.71
C ILE A 205 -13.63 -18.91 -11.61
N GLY A 206 -14.91 -18.84 -11.95
CA GLY A 206 -15.78 -20.02 -11.99
C GLY A 206 -15.28 -21.11 -12.95
N SER A 207 -14.78 -20.69 -14.13
CA SER A 207 -14.21 -21.61 -15.13
C SER A 207 -12.92 -22.26 -14.63
N ASP A 208 -12.04 -21.49 -13.99
CA ASP A 208 -10.79 -22.00 -13.42
C ASP A 208 -11.05 -22.98 -12.27
N VAL A 209 -12.05 -22.70 -11.41
CA VAL A 209 -12.48 -23.62 -10.33
C VAL A 209 -13.05 -24.92 -10.89
N GLN A 210 -13.87 -24.86 -11.95
CA GLN A 210 -14.42 -26.04 -12.61
C GLN A 210 -13.32 -26.89 -13.25
N TYR A 211 -12.37 -26.24 -13.93
CA TYR A 211 -11.21 -26.90 -14.52
C TYR A 211 -10.36 -27.64 -13.46
N LEU A 212 -10.00 -26.96 -12.36
CA LEU A 212 -9.26 -27.59 -11.26
C LEU A 212 -10.04 -28.74 -10.60
N THR A 213 -11.36 -28.62 -10.51
CA THR A 213 -12.22 -29.69 -9.99
C THR A 213 -12.23 -30.90 -10.91
N ALA A 214 -12.31 -30.71 -12.23
CA ALA A 214 -12.18 -31.79 -13.19
C ALA A 214 -10.81 -32.47 -13.12
N LEU A 215 -9.72 -31.69 -13.00
CA LEU A 215 -8.37 -32.23 -12.81
C LEU A 215 -8.25 -33.05 -11.52
N ARG A 216 -8.85 -32.60 -10.41
CA ARG A 216 -8.89 -33.37 -9.16
C ARG A 216 -9.61 -34.70 -9.30
N GLN A 217 -10.73 -34.73 -10.02
CA GLN A 217 -11.49 -35.95 -10.25
C GLN A 217 -10.76 -36.94 -11.16
N GLN A 218 -9.98 -36.43 -12.11
CA GLN A 218 -9.12 -37.23 -12.99
C GLN A 218 -7.83 -37.68 -12.30
N SER A 219 -7.36 -36.91 -11.32
CA SER A 219 -6.21 -37.30 -10.51
C SER A 219 -6.57 -38.46 -9.61
N GLY A 220 -5.78 -39.54 -9.68
CA GLY A 220 -5.84 -40.63 -8.69
C GLY A 220 -5.46 -40.19 -7.27
N ASN A 221 -4.97 -38.95 -7.11
CA ASN A 221 -4.72 -38.31 -5.82
C ASN A 221 -5.21 -36.85 -5.85
N PRO A 222 -6.48 -36.58 -5.49
CA PRO A 222 -7.05 -35.23 -5.54
C PRO A 222 -6.29 -34.17 -4.74
N GLU A 223 -5.59 -34.57 -3.67
CA GLU A 223 -4.80 -33.65 -2.84
C GLU A 223 -3.55 -33.13 -3.55
N SER A 224 -3.11 -33.81 -4.62
CA SER A 224 -1.97 -33.39 -5.44
C SER A 224 -2.26 -32.22 -6.39
N VAL A 225 -3.52 -31.77 -6.49
CA VAL A 225 -3.92 -30.61 -7.32
C VAL A 225 -4.21 -29.43 -6.39
N PRO A 226 -3.28 -28.48 -6.24
CA PRO A 226 -3.43 -27.39 -5.30
C PRO A 226 -4.60 -26.45 -5.64
N GLY A 227 -5.09 -25.74 -4.62
CA GLY A 227 -6.09 -24.69 -4.79
C GLY A 227 -5.47 -23.43 -5.39
N PHE A 228 -5.38 -23.37 -6.73
CA PHE A 228 -4.83 -22.23 -7.46
C PHE A 228 -5.89 -21.25 -8.00
N ALA A 229 -7.17 -21.58 -7.78
CA ALA A 229 -8.31 -20.71 -7.96
C ALA A 229 -9.39 -21.09 -6.94
N GLY A 230 -10.19 -20.12 -6.49
CA GLY A 230 -11.23 -20.36 -5.50
C GLY A 230 -12.20 -19.19 -5.38
N GLY A 231 -13.41 -19.47 -4.91
CA GLY A 231 -14.43 -18.45 -4.65
C GLY A 231 -15.09 -18.65 -3.29
N GLY A 232 -15.58 -17.55 -2.69
CA GLY A 232 -16.30 -17.57 -1.42
C GLY A 232 -15.42 -17.75 -0.18
N ASN A 233 -14.10 -17.60 -0.28
CA ASN A 233 -13.20 -17.76 0.85
C ASN A 233 -13.29 -16.54 1.76
N VAL A 234 -13.80 -16.71 2.98
CA VAL A 234 -13.73 -15.69 4.04
C VAL A 234 -12.63 -16.09 5.02
N VAL A 235 -11.59 -15.27 5.09
CA VAL A 235 -10.40 -15.55 5.90
C VAL A 235 -10.30 -14.53 7.04
N PRO A 236 -10.41 -14.95 8.30
CA PRO A 236 -10.10 -14.10 9.45
C PRO A 236 -8.61 -13.74 9.46
N ALA A 237 -8.28 -12.46 9.66
CA ALA A 237 -6.89 -11.98 9.65
C ALA A 237 -6.03 -12.68 10.71
N ALA A 238 -6.63 -12.96 11.88
CA ALA A 238 -5.99 -13.69 12.97
C ALA A 238 -5.57 -15.12 12.60
N GLN A 239 -6.18 -15.74 11.59
CA GLN A 239 -5.85 -17.09 11.11
C GLN A 239 -5.05 -17.07 9.79
N ALA A 240 -4.89 -15.90 9.17
CA ALA A 240 -4.32 -15.78 7.83
C ALA A 240 -2.78 -15.83 7.81
N GLY A 241 -2.12 -15.72 8.97
CA GLY A 241 -0.67 -15.73 9.07
C GLY A 241 -0.03 -14.65 8.19
N THR A 242 0.94 -15.04 7.36
CA THR A 242 1.59 -14.12 6.42
C THR A 242 0.66 -13.60 5.33
N LEU A 243 -0.47 -14.25 5.05
CA LEU A 243 -1.45 -13.71 4.10
C LEU A 243 -2.05 -12.38 4.61
N ALA A 244 -2.15 -12.18 5.93
CA ALA A 244 -2.58 -10.90 6.53
C ALA A 244 -1.62 -9.74 6.23
N THR A 245 -0.36 -10.02 5.86
CA THR A 245 0.64 -9.00 5.49
C THR A 245 0.56 -8.63 4.02
N THR A 246 -0.44 -9.11 3.28
CA THR A 246 -0.61 -8.87 1.84
C THR A 246 -1.67 -7.80 1.55
N PRO A 247 -1.70 -7.25 0.33
CA PRO A 247 -2.74 -6.30 -0.07
C PRO A 247 -4.17 -6.84 0.04
N LEU A 248 -4.38 -8.16 0.08
CA LEU A 248 -5.72 -8.73 0.28
C LEU A 248 -6.38 -8.19 1.55
N PHE A 249 -5.60 -7.99 2.62
CA PHE A 249 -6.10 -7.51 3.91
C PHE A 249 -6.10 -5.99 4.07
N GLY A 250 -5.45 -5.27 3.15
CA GLY A 250 -5.46 -3.81 3.10
C GLY A 250 -6.48 -3.23 2.11
N SER A 251 -6.99 -4.04 1.18
CA SER A 251 -7.81 -3.55 0.07
C SER A 251 -9.30 -3.40 0.44
N PRO A 252 -9.99 -2.34 -0.03
CA PRO A 252 -11.43 -2.21 0.17
C PRO A 252 -12.22 -3.20 -0.70
N THR A 253 -13.45 -3.49 -0.28
CA THR A 253 -14.42 -4.30 -1.04
C THR A 253 -14.58 -3.80 -2.47
N GLY A 254 -14.60 -4.72 -3.43
CA GLY A 254 -14.70 -4.47 -4.86
C GLY A 254 -13.36 -4.22 -5.56
N SER A 255 -12.25 -4.12 -4.82
CA SER A 255 -10.93 -3.97 -5.41
C SER A 255 -10.45 -5.28 -6.04
N VAL A 256 -9.59 -5.16 -7.04
CA VAL A 256 -8.86 -6.28 -7.63
C VAL A 256 -7.38 -6.18 -7.27
N VAL A 257 -6.84 -7.21 -6.65
CA VAL A 257 -5.44 -7.32 -6.21
C VAL A 257 -4.66 -8.18 -7.19
N VAL A 258 -3.49 -7.70 -7.60
CA VAL A 258 -2.48 -8.47 -8.34
C VAL A 258 -1.20 -8.48 -7.55
N MET A 259 -0.64 -9.65 -7.32
CA MET A 259 0.63 -9.83 -6.61
C MET A 259 1.27 -11.17 -7.01
N PRO A 260 2.57 -11.40 -6.71
CA PRO A 260 3.17 -12.71 -6.88
C PRO A 260 2.42 -13.70 -6.00
N TYR A 261 2.24 -14.91 -6.51
CA TYR A 261 1.51 -15.94 -5.78
C TYR A 261 2.33 -16.37 -4.55
N PRO A 262 1.77 -16.32 -3.33
CA PRO A 262 2.52 -16.67 -2.12
C PRO A 262 3.09 -18.08 -2.19
N GLY A 263 4.41 -18.21 -2.01
CA GLY A 263 5.13 -19.50 -2.10
C GLY A 263 5.48 -19.96 -3.52
N GLU A 264 4.98 -19.27 -4.56
CA GLU A 264 5.13 -19.66 -5.96
C GLU A 264 5.74 -18.51 -6.77
N GLY A 265 7.07 -18.39 -6.75
CA GLY A 265 7.81 -17.22 -7.24
C GLY A 265 7.68 -16.88 -8.73
N ASN A 266 7.11 -17.79 -9.54
CA ASN A 266 6.93 -17.61 -10.98
C ASN A 266 5.46 -17.44 -11.40
N ALA A 267 4.56 -17.31 -10.43
CA ALA A 267 3.14 -17.21 -10.65
C ALA A 267 2.56 -15.94 -10.06
N TRP A 268 1.38 -15.56 -10.55
CA TRP A 268 0.68 -14.35 -10.12
C TRP A 268 -0.70 -14.72 -9.59
N LEU A 269 -1.07 -14.12 -8.47
CA LEU A 269 -2.41 -14.18 -7.90
C LEU A 269 -3.20 -12.96 -8.38
N VAL A 270 -4.41 -13.20 -8.90
CA VAL A 270 -5.39 -12.16 -9.23
C VAL A 270 -6.64 -12.41 -8.41
N ALA A 271 -6.92 -11.53 -7.45
CA ALA A 271 -8.03 -11.69 -6.52
C ALA A 271 -9.00 -10.52 -6.53
N VAL A 272 -10.29 -10.81 -6.37
CA VAL A 272 -11.35 -9.82 -6.22
C VAL A 272 -11.82 -9.83 -4.77
N ILE A 273 -11.70 -8.68 -4.10
CA ILE A 273 -12.18 -8.54 -2.73
C ILE A 273 -13.71 -8.45 -2.75
N ARG A 274 -14.38 -9.46 -2.24
CA ARG A 274 -15.85 -9.55 -2.18
C ARG A 274 -16.42 -8.95 -0.92
N GLN A 275 -15.69 -9.07 0.18
CA GLN A 275 -16.12 -8.63 1.48
C GLN A 275 -14.92 -8.25 2.33
N ARG A 276 -15.08 -7.23 3.16
CA ARG A 276 -14.17 -6.88 4.24
C ARG A 276 -15.01 -6.44 5.43
N THR A 277 -14.80 -7.08 6.58
CA THR A 277 -15.49 -6.74 7.84
C THR A 277 -14.45 -6.49 8.92
N ASP A 278 -14.65 -5.47 9.73
CA ASP A 278 -13.83 -5.13 10.90
C ASP A 278 -14.66 -4.59 12.07
N ASP A 279 -15.99 -4.73 12.00
CA ASP A 279 -16.96 -4.15 12.93
C ASP A 279 -17.26 -5.05 14.14
N LYS A 280 -17.00 -6.37 14.02
CA LYS A 280 -17.32 -7.34 15.06
C LYS A 280 -16.19 -8.35 15.26
N PRO A 281 -15.99 -8.82 16.50
CA PRO A 281 -15.06 -9.90 16.77
C PRO A 281 -15.39 -11.13 15.92
N VAL A 282 -14.36 -11.71 15.31
CA VAL A 282 -14.47 -12.95 14.56
C VAL A 282 -14.12 -14.09 15.49
N ALA A 283 -15.04 -15.04 15.68
CA ALA A 283 -14.77 -16.23 16.49
C ALA A 283 -13.61 -17.01 15.86
N THR A 284 -12.53 -17.19 16.62
CA THR A 284 -11.35 -17.96 16.21
C THR A 284 -11.01 -18.92 17.34
N GLU A 285 -10.82 -20.20 17.04
CA GLU A 285 -10.65 -21.23 18.08
C GLU A 285 -9.32 -21.08 18.83
N LYS A 286 -8.27 -20.55 18.16
CA LYS A 286 -7.07 -19.94 18.75
C LYS A 286 -6.23 -19.32 17.64
N ALA A 287 -5.97 -18.00 17.67
CA ALA A 287 -5.04 -17.38 16.72
C ALA A 287 -3.59 -17.72 17.10
N PRO A 288 -2.71 -18.06 16.14
CA PRO A 288 -1.29 -18.16 16.41
C PRO A 288 -0.74 -16.82 16.92
N GLU A 289 0.26 -16.88 17.80
CA GLU A 289 0.98 -15.67 18.20
C GLU A 289 1.82 -15.18 17.01
N LEU A 290 1.61 -13.91 16.64
CA LEU A 290 2.33 -13.28 15.54
C LEU A 290 3.54 -12.54 16.09
N ASP A 291 4.70 -12.71 15.45
CA ASP A 291 5.90 -11.98 15.80
C ASP A 291 5.75 -10.47 15.50
N ALA A 292 6.63 -9.67 16.10
CA ALA A 292 6.60 -8.22 16.00
C ALA A 292 6.69 -7.69 14.56
N SER A 293 7.48 -8.35 13.69
CA SER A 293 7.64 -7.93 12.29
C SER A 293 6.39 -8.22 11.47
N THR A 294 5.75 -9.36 11.71
CA THR A 294 4.47 -9.73 11.11
C THR A 294 3.38 -8.75 11.54
N LYS A 295 3.30 -8.40 12.83
CA LYS A 295 2.36 -7.38 13.32
C LYS A 295 2.60 -6.02 12.67
N THR A 296 3.85 -5.55 12.61
CA THR A 296 4.17 -4.30 11.92
C THR A 296 3.67 -4.33 10.47
N ALA A 297 3.95 -5.41 9.72
CA ALA A 297 3.52 -5.52 8.34
C ALA A 297 1.98 -5.51 8.19
N ILE A 298 1.23 -6.19 9.08
CA ILE A 298 -0.24 -6.16 9.10
C ILE A 298 -0.77 -4.74 9.37
N GLY A 299 -0.15 -4.03 10.32
CA GLY A 299 -0.46 -2.64 10.61
C GLY A 299 -0.27 -1.73 9.41
N MET A 300 0.87 -1.88 8.72
CA MET A 300 1.17 -1.12 7.50
C MET A 300 0.16 -1.39 6.39
N ARG A 301 -0.42 -2.60 6.30
CA ARG A 301 -1.50 -2.87 5.33
C ARG A 301 -2.76 -2.07 5.56
N GLN A 302 -3.01 -1.61 6.79
CA GLN A 302 -4.16 -0.76 7.08
C GLN A 302 -4.03 0.66 6.50
N LEU A 303 -2.84 1.03 6.02
CA LEU A 303 -2.58 2.32 5.38
C LEU A 303 -3.06 2.36 3.92
N GLN A 304 -3.24 1.20 3.29
CA GLN A 304 -3.52 1.11 1.86
C GLN A 304 -4.78 1.90 1.43
N PRO A 305 -5.92 1.86 2.13
CA PRO A 305 -7.09 2.66 1.77
C PRO A 305 -6.86 4.16 1.91
N LEU A 306 -5.94 4.57 2.80
CA LEU A 306 -5.65 5.99 3.02
C LEU A 306 -4.91 6.61 1.84
N PHE A 307 -4.15 5.82 1.07
CA PHE A 307 -3.45 6.31 -0.10
C PHE A 307 -4.42 6.96 -1.10
N ASP A 308 -5.52 6.27 -1.42
CA ASP A 308 -6.56 6.77 -2.32
C ASP A 308 -7.45 7.84 -1.66
N GLN A 309 -7.80 7.66 -0.38
CA GLN A 309 -8.64 8.60 0.37
C GLN A 309 -7.99 9.98 0.51
N LEU A 310 -6.68 10.01 0.73
CA LEU A 310 -5.91 11.25 0.85
C LEU A 310 -5.39 11.76 -0.50
N GLY A 311 -5.66 11.02 -1.60
CA GLY A 311 -5.22 11.40 -2.94
C GLY A 311 -3.70 11.54 -3.03
N VAL A 312 -2.96 10.57 -2.49
CA VAL A 312 -1.50 10.61 -2.46
C VAL A 312 -0.94 10.64 -3.88
N ARG A 313 -0.01 11.57 -4.13
CA ARG A 313 0.66 11.74 -5.41
C ARG A 313 2.16 11.77 -5.19
N ILE A 314 2.86 10.82 -5.80
CA ILE A 314 4.32 10.74 -5.82
C ILE A 314 4.83 11.54 -7.02
N ASN A 315 5.89 12.32 -6.82
CA ASN A 315 6.53 13.00 -7.94
C ASN A 315 7.19 11.96 -8.86
N LYS A 316 6.88 12.04 -10.17
CA LYS A 316 7.36 11.11 -11.19
C LYS A 316 8.87 10.90 -11.23
N ARG A 317 9.66 11.88 -10.78
CA ARG A 317 11.11 11.74 -10.70
C ARG A 317 11.57 10.63 -9.77
N TYR A 318 10.75 10.30 -8.77
CA TYR A 318 11.01 9.21 -7.83
C TYR A 318 10.36 7.92 -8.32
N GLY A 319 9.17 7.99 -8.92
CA GLY A 319 8.55 6.85 -9.59
C GLY A 319 7.08 6.74 -9.27
N VAL A 320 6.60 5.51 -9.08
CA VAL A 320 5.19 5.20 -8.84
C VAL A 320 5.01 4.46 -7.52
N TRP A 321 3.85 4.63 -6.90
CA TRP A 321 3.52 3.85 -5.71
C TRP A 321 3.25 2.39 -6.05
N ASP A 322 3.92 1.49 -5.34
CA ASP A 322 3.69 0.06 -5.37
C ASP A 322 2.91 -0.36 -4.12
N ALA A 323 1.61 -0.60 -4.29
CA ALA A 323 0.72 -1.01 -3.21
C ALA A 323 1.08 -2.37 -2.61
N VAL A 324 1.80 -3.23 -3.35
CA VAL A 324 2.21 -4.56 -2.87
C VAL A 324 3.47 -4.44 -2.03
N ALA A 325 4.48 -3.72 -2.51
CA ALA A 325 5.70 -3.46 -1.75
C ALA A 325 5.51 -2.43 -0.62
N MET A 326 4.42 -1.65 -0.65
CA MET A 326 4.20 -0.48 0.22
C MET A 326 5.37 0.52 0.12
N ASN A 327 5.86 0.76 -1.09
CA ASN A 327 7.03 1.59 -1.36
C ASN A 327 6.95 2.24 -2.75
N VAL A 328 7.93 3.06 -3.12
CA VAL A 328 8.04 3.66 -4.45
C VAL A 328 8.87 2.77 -5.38
N ALA A 329 8.25 2.30 -6.45
CA ALA A 329 8.91 1.58 -7.54
C ALA A 329 9.40 2.58 -8.62
N PRO A 330 10.48 2.27 -9.36
CA PRO A 330 10.99 3.17 -10.40
C PRO A 330 10.02 3.35 -11.58
N SER A 331 9.15 2.38 -11.82
CA SER A 331 8.11 2.41 -12.85
C SER A 331 6.98 1.44 -12.51
N ALA A 332 5.86 1.55 -13.23
CA ALA A 332 4.75 0.59 -13.08
C ALA A 332 5.18 -0.83 -13.43
N ASP A 333 6.06 -1.00 -14.43
CA ASP A 333 6.58 -2.30 -14.83
C ASP A 333 7.50 -2.93 -13.77
N ALA A 334 8.11 -2.10 -12.91
CA ALA A 334 8.96 -2.55 -11.81
C ALA A 334 8.17 -2.83 -10.51
N SER A 335 6.86 -2.55 -10.46
CA SER A 335 6.07 -2.83 -9.25
C SER A 335 5.94 -4.33 -9.00
N GLN A 336 5.92 -4.72 -7.73
CA GLN A 336 5.64 -6.08 -7.27
C GLN A 336 4.18 -6.47 -7.48
N GLY A 337 3.30 -5.50 -7.71
CA GLY A 337 1.93 -5.76 -8.13
C GLY A 337 1.12 -4.48 -8.15
N THR A 338 -0.21 -4.61 -8.08
CA THR A 338 -1.10 -3.46 -8.04
C THR A 338 -2.41 -3.79 -7.34
N VAL A 339 -3.09 -2.76 -6.84
CA VAL A 339 -4.48 -2.84 -6.40
C VAL A 339 -5.29 -1.90 -7.28
N VAL A 340 -6.29 -2.45 -7.97
CA VAL A 340 -7.19 -1.68 -8.82
C VAL A 340 -8.48 -1.44 -8.04
N PRO A 341 -8.85 -0.19 -7.75
CA PRO A 341 -10.06 0.11 -6.97
C PRO A 341 -11.34 -0.25 -7.75
N PRO A 342 -12.49 -0.37 -7.05
CA PRO A 342 -13.78 -0.62 -7.69
C PRO A 342 -14.08 0.47 -8.74
N GLY A 343 -14.51 0.07 -9.94
CA GLY A 343 -14.88 1.01 -11.01
C GLY A 343 -13.74 1.43 -11.94
N GLY A 344 -12.56 0.79 -11.84
CA GLY A 344 -11.50 0.85 -12.87
C GLY A 344 -10.72 2.16 -12.95
N SER A 345 -11.17 3.23 -12.31
CA SER A 345 -10.40 4.45 -12.13
C SER A 345 -9.46 4.29 -10.94
N GLY A 346 -8.44 3.42 -11.11
CA GLY A 346 -7.15 3.79 -10.56
C GLY A 346 -6.89 5.18 -11.12
N ARG A 347 -6.90 6.22 -10.28
CA ARG A 347 -6.43 7.54 -10.71
C ARG A 347 -4.99 7.29 -11.12
N THR A 348 -4.81 7.07 -12.42
CA THR A 348 -3.51 6.85 -13.02
C THR A 348 -2.69 8.02 -12.55
N GLN A 349 -1.58 7.72 -11.88
CA GLN A 349 -0.55 8.69 -11.54
C GLN A 349 0.03 9.20 -12.87
N GLN A 350 -0.74 10.04 -13.56
CA GLN A 350 -0.33 10.82 -14.72
C GLN A 350 0.29 12.13 -14.27
#